data_AF-A0A2W5CZ24-F1
#
_entry.id   AF-A0A2W5CZ24-F1
#
_cell.length_a   1.000
_cell.length_b   1.000
_cell.length_c   1.000
_cell.angle_alpha   90.00
_cell.angle_beta   90.00
_cell.angle_gamma   90.00
#
_symmetry.space_group_name_H-M   'P 1'
#
loop_
_entity.id
_entity.type
_entity.pdbx_description
1 polymer ?
#
loop_
_entity_poly.entity_id
_entity_poly.type
_entity_poly.pdbx_seq_one_letter_code
_entity_poly.pdbx_strand_id
1 'polypeptide(L)'
;MSSTETGAAGAGTTGTGTTVTGADGDVAVNGAVGDVVTDAADGGGETVRVRMDVSYDGTDFHGWAAQKGGLRTVQGVLEEKLSLVCRTPIELTVAGRTDAGVHADGQVCHADIPAEA
;
A
#
# COMPACT_ATOMS: atom_id res chain seq x y z
N MET A 1 -46.88 19.54 -7.99
CA MET A 1 -46.82 18.71 -6.77
C MET A 1 -45.32 18.38 -6.61
N SER A 2 -44.48 19.27 -6.05
CA SER A 2 -44.32 19.57 -4.60
C SER A 2 -44.21 18.28 -3.80
N SER A 3 -43.14 17.94 -3.07
CA SER A 3 -42.20 18.71 -2.23
C SER A 3 -40.93 17.83 -2.00
N THR A 4 -39.67 18.30 -2.04
CA THR A 4 -38.84 18.91 -0.95
C THR A 4 -38.86 18.11 0.37
N GLU A 5 -37.80 17.91 1.16
CA GLU A 5 -36.47 18.52 1.31
C GLU A 5 -35.63 17.70 2.35
N THR A 6 -34.30 17.90 2.35
CA THR A 6 -33.47 18.20 3.55
C THR A 6 -32.96 17.14 4.53
N GLY A 7 -31.64 17.23 4.76
CA GLY A 7 -31.00 16.88 6.04
C GLY A 7 -29.51 16.57 5.94
N ALA A 8 -28.66 17.61 5.85
CA ALA A 8 -27.20 17.51 5.92
C ALA A 8 -26.69 17.15 7.33
N ALA A 9 -25.54 16.47 7.41
CA ALA A 9 -24.61 16.56 8.54
C ALA A 9 -23.17 16.37 8.02
N GLY A 10 -22.36 17.41 8.18
CA GLY A 10 -20.96 17.45 7.75
C GLY A 10 -19.97 17.01 8.84
N ALA A 11 -18.81 16.56 8.38
CA ALA A 11 -17.46 16.65 8.95
C ALA A 11 -16.59 15.81 8.00
N GLY A 12 -15.69 16.36 7.19
CA GLY A 12 -14.46 17.00 7.67
C GLY A 12 -13.34 15.97 7.76
N THR A 13 -12.77 15.55 6.62
CA THR A 13 -11.32 15.53 6.38
C THR A 13 -11.09 15.24 4.90
N THR A 14 -10.43 16.15 4.19
CA THR A 14 -9.89 15.87 2.86
C THR A 14 -8.66 15.00 3.06
N GLY A 15 -8.88 13.69 3.21
CA GLY A 15 -7.82 12.72 3.04
C GLY A 15 -7.65 12.51 1.54
N THR A 16 -6.55 12.98 0.97
CA THR A 16 -6.11 12.58 -0.37
C THR A 16 -5.76 11.08 -0.29
N GLY A 17 -6.77 10.22 -0.34
CA GLY A 17 -6.59 8.78 -0.51
C GLY A 17 -6.11 8.54 -1.93
N THR A 18 -4.80 8.54 -2.13
CA THR A 18 -4.20 8.13 -3.40
C THR A 18 -4.42 6.63 -3.53
N THR A 19 -5.53 6.23 -4.16
CA THR A 19 -5.73 4.84 -4.56
C THR A 19 -4.74 4.55 -5.69
N VAL A 20 -3.59 3.99 -5.34
CA VAL A 20 -2.66 3.45 -6.33
C VAL A 20 -3.19 2.09 -6.72
N THR A 21 -3.93 2.05 -7.82
CA THR A 21 -4.39 0.80 -8.43
C THR A 21 -3.29 0.29 -9.37
N GLY A 22 -2.92 -0.98 -9.25
CA GLY A 22 -2.08 -1.65 -10.25
C GLY A 22 -2.69 -1.54 -11.66
N ALA A 23 -1.90 -1.70 -12.71
CA ALA A 23 -2.37 -1.62 -14.10
C ALA A 23 -3.56 -2.56 -14.40
N ASP A 24 -3.68 -3.62 -13.62
CA ASP A 24 -4.69 -4.67 -13.74
C ASP A 24 -5.90 -4.49 -12.80
N GLY A 25 -5.90 -3.52 -11.87
CA GLY A 25 -7.04 -3.29 -10.97
C GLY A 25 -7.04 -4.07 -9.66
N ASP A 26 -6.20 -5.10 -9.52
CA ASP A 26 -6.35 -6.15 -8.48
C ASP A 26 -5.65 -5.89 -7.14
N VAL A 27 -4.78 -4.87 -7.04
CA VAL A 27 -4.16 -4.42 -5.80
C VAL A 27 -4.36 -2.92 -5.67
N ALA A 28 -4.83 -2.49 -4.50
CA ALA A 28 -5.06 -1.11 -4.14
C ALA A 28 -4.47 -0.80 -2.74
N VAL A 29 -3.82 0.35 -2.62
CA VAL A 29 -3.44 0.93 -1.32
C VAL A 29 -4.54 1.91 -0.91
N ASN A 30 -5.22 1.64 0.22
CA ASN A 30 -6.33 2.46 0.70
C ASN A 30 -5.87 3.67 1.51
N GLY A 31 -4.73 3.53 2.19
CA GLY A 31 -4.16 4.58 3.01
C GLY A 31 -2.70 4.30 3.32
N ALA A 32 -1.87 5.33 3.21
CA ALA A 32 -0.47 5.32 3.59
C ALA A 32 -0.27 6.39 4.67
N VAL A 33 0.15 5.98 5.87
CA VAL A 33 0.54 6.88 6.95
C VAL A 33 2.03 6.69 7.22
N GLY A 34 2.80 7.73 6.93
CA GLY A 34 4.24 7.78 7.20
C GLY A 34 4.52 8.41 8.56
N ASP A 35 5.31 7.72 9.38
CA ASP A 35 6.01 8.36 10.49
C ASP A 35 7.47 8.57 10.08
N VAL A 36 7.99 9.78 10.31
CA VAL A 36 9.40 10.08 10.02
C VAL A 36 10.23 9.41 11.10
N VAL A 37 10.73 8.22 10.77
CA VAL A 37 11.64 7.45 11.64
C VAL A 37 13.05 7.73 11.17
N THR A 38 13.73 8.68 11.80
CA THR A 38 15.15 8.94 11.53
C THR A 38 15.99 7.79 12.10
N ASP A 39 16.19 6.72 11.32
CA ASP A 39 17.14 5.68 11.69
C ASP A 39 18.56 6.10 11.28
N ALA A 40 19.48 6.07 12.25
CA ALA A 40 20.87 6.49 12.07
C ALA A 40 21.83 5.32 11.77
N ALA A 41 21.31 4.12 11.50
CA ALA A 41 22.16 2.95 11.31
C ALA A 41 22.52 2.77 9.82
N ASP A 42 23.80 3.08 9.54
CA ASP A 42 24.57 2.68 8.36
C ASP A 42 24.29 3.45 7.06
N GLY A 43 24.58 4.75 7.09
CA GLY A 43 25.09 5.50 5.95
C GLY A 43 24.12 5.76 4.78
N GLY A 44 23.36 6.85 4.85
CA GLY A 44 23.05 7.58 3.62
C GLY A 44 21.86 8.52 3.56
N GLY A 45 20.84 8.43 4.41
CA GLY A 45 19.68 9.32 4.28
C GLY A 45 18.65 9.13 5.40
N GLU A 46 17.90 10.18 5.71
CA GLU A 46 16.72 10.08 6.56
C GLU A 46 15.72 9.15 5.88
N THR A 47 15.23 8.13 6.57
CA THR A 47 14.16 7.27 6.05
C THR A 47 12.83 7.56 6.74
N VAL A 48 11.74 7.25 6.06
CA VAL A 48 10.37 7.41 6.55
C VAL A 48 9.75 6.04 6.53
N ARG A 49 9.29 5.58 7.70
CA ARG A 49 8.57 4.33 7.80
C ARG A 49 7.11 4.58 7.48
N VAL A 50 6.66 4.08 6.35
CA VAL A 50 5.29 4.23 5.88
C VAL A 50 4.52 2.96 6.16
N ARG A 51 3.51 3.04 7.03
CA ARG A 51 2.50 2.00 7.19
C ARG A 51 1.44 2.18 6.11
N MET A 52 1.13 1.09 5.42
CA MET A 52 0.13 1.05 4.36
C MET A 52 -0.94 0.00 4.68
N ASP A 53 -2.17 0.35 4.36
CA ASP A 53 -3.31 -0.56 4.32
C ASP A 53 -3.59 -0.93 2.85
N VAL A 54 -3.61 -2.22 2.58
CA VAL A 54 -3.71 -2.77 1.22
C VAL A 54 -4.94 -3.66 1.11
N SER A 55 -5.79 -3.37 0.12
CA SER A 55 -6.78 -4.32 -0.38
C SER A 55 -6.26 -5.00 -1.65
N TYR A 56 -6.55 -6.28 -1.82
CA TYR A 56 -6.29 -6.98 -3.07
C TYR A 56 -7.23 -8.16 -3.29
N ASP A 57 -7.50 -8.42 -4.57
CA ASP A 57 -8.16 -9.63 -5.03
C ASP A 57 -7.11 -10.71 -5.27
N GLY A 58 -7.05 -11.71 -4.38
CA GLY A 58 -6.09 -12.82 -4.46
C GLY A 58 -6.25 -13.78 -5.65
N THR A 59 -7.28 -13.65 -6.49
CA THR A 59 -7.62 -14.62 -7.55
C THR A 59 -6.43 -14.94 -8.46
N ASP A 60 -5.72 -13.91 -8.92
CA ASP A 60 -4.56 -14.04 -9.82
C ASP A 60 -3.21 -13.98 -9.09
N PHE A 61 -3.23 -14.05 -7.75
CA PHE A 61 -2.02 -14.02 -6.93
C PHE A 61 -1.69 -15.37 -6.34
N HIS A 62 -0.42 -15.74 -6.47
CA HIS A 62 0.17 -16.91 -5.82
C HIS A 62 0.56 -16.65 -4.36
N GLY A 63 -0.24 -15.83 -3.68
CA GLY A 63 -0.07 -15.43 -2.28
C GLY A 63 0.64 -14.10 -2.12
N TRP A 64 0.92 -13.75 -0.86
CA TRP A 64 1.56 -12.49 -0.52
C TRP A 64 3.05 -12.47 -0.89
N ALA A 65 3.82 -13.41 -0.36
CA ALA A 65 5.28 -13.33 -0.35
C ALA A 65 5.87 -13.58 -1.74
N ALA A 66 6.82 -12.74 -2.16
CA ALA A 66 7.58 -12.97 -3.39
C ALA A 66 8.31 -14.32 -3.36
N GLN A 67 8.11 -15.13 -4.39
CA GLN A 67 8.71 -16.47 -4.50
C GLN A 67 9.72 -16.53 -5.65
N LYS A 68 10.73 -17.39 -5.49
CA LYS A 68 11.72 -17.68 -6.55
C LYS A 68 11.04 -18.53 -7.62
N GLY A 69 10.53 -17.85 -8.65
CA GLY A 69 9.82 -18.50 -9.76
C GLY A 69 9.15 -17.53 -10.72
N GLY A 70 9.21 -16.21 -10.47
CA GLY A 70 8.55 -15.21 -11.31
C GLY A 70 7.02 -15.25 -11.23
N LEU A 71 6.47 -15.93 -10.20
CA LEU A 71 5.04 -15.95 -9.94
C LEU A 71 4.59 -14.56 -9.48
N ARG A 72 3.41 -14.15 -9.95
CA ARG A 72 2.79 -12.89 -9.56
C ARG A 72 2.32 -12.98 -8.12
N THR A 73 2.87 -12.13 -7.25
CA THR A 73 2.55 -12.07 -5.81
C THR A 73 2.27 -10.63 -5.42
N VAL A 74 1.50 -10.45 -4.34
CA VAL A 74 1.09 -9.11 -3.88
C VAL A 74 2.31 -8.29 -3.47
N GLN A 75 3.25 -8.89 -2.73
CA GLN A 75 4.48 -8.24 -2.33
C GLN A 75 5.29 -7.80 -3.55
N GLY A 76 5.48 -8.67 -4.55
CA GLY A 76 6.29 -8.34 -5.72
C GLY A 76 5.70 -7.20 -6.55
N VAL A 77 4.37 -7.18 -6.72
CA VAL A 77 3.69 -6.07 -7.42
C VAL A 77 3.84 -4.77 -6.63
N LEU A 78 3.62 -4.78 -5.33
CA LEU A 78 3.75 -3.57 -4.51
C LEU A 78 5.19 -3.06 -4.46
N GLU A 79 6.19 -3.93 -4.29
CA GLU A 79 7.61 -3.57 -4.31
C GLU A 79 8.02 -2.97 -5.65
N GLU A 80 7.56 -3.53 -6.78
CA GLU A 80 7.80 -2.96 -8.11
C GLU A 80 7.22 -1.55 -8.23
N LYS A 81 5.96 -1.35 -7.82
CA LYS A 81 5.29 -0.04 -7.91
C LYS A 81 5.92 0.99 -6.98
N LEU A 82 6.20 0.62 -5.73
CA LEU A 82 6.88 1.50 -4.79
C LEU A 82 8.27 1.84 -5.27
N SER A 83 9.00 0.88 -5.83
CA SER A 83 10.34 1.13 -6.37
C SER A 83 10.30 2.04 -7.59
N LEU A 84 9.26 1.95 -8.42
CA LEU A 84 9.05 2.87 -9.54
C LEU A 84 8.76 4.30 -9.06
N VAL A 85 7.91 4.45 -8.04
CA VAL A 85 7.53 5.75 -7.47
C VAL A 85 8.72 6.40 -6.75
N CYS A 86 9.41 5.65 -5.91
CA CYS A 86 10.54 6.13 -5.10
C CYS A 86 11.87 6.12 -5.87
N ARG A 87 11.87 5.62 -7.11
CA ARG A 87 13.05 5.46 -7.99
C ARG A 87 14.23 4.72 -7.35
N THR A 88 13.96 3.90 -6.35
CA THR A 88 14.94 3.16 -5.55
C THR A 88 14.32 1.82 -5.18
N PRO A 89 15.09 0.73 -5.04
CA PRO A 89 14.53 -0.54 -4.57
C PRO A 89 13.91 -0.38 -3.17
N ILE A 90 12.62 -0.67 -3.03
CA ILE A 90 11.89 -0.67 -1.77
C ILE A 90 11.51 -2.11 -1.41
N GLU A 91 11.84 -2.52 -0.18
CA GLU A 91 11.42 -3.80 0.39
C GLU A 91 10.22 -3.62 1.33
N LEU A 92 9.26 -4.54 1.25
CA LEU A 92 8.05 -4.51 2.06
C LEU A 92 8.05 -5.56 3.17
N THR A 93 7.62 -5.15 4.35
CA THR A 93 7.36 -6.05 5.48
C THR A 93 5.88 -6.08 5.82
N VAL A 94 5.29 -7.27 5.88
CA VAL A 94 3.87 -7.48 6.17
C VAL A 94 3.64 -8.00 7.59
N ALA A 95 2.50 -7.66 8.19
CA ALA A 95 2.10 -8.18 9.50
C ALA A 95 1.73 -9.67 9.48
N GLY A 96 1.21 -10.18 8.35
CA GLY A 96 0.83 -11.58 8.19
C GLY A 96 0.92 -12.03 6.73
N ARG A 97 1.42 -13.24 6.49
CA ARG A 97 1.45 -13.83 5.14
C ARG A 97 0.10 -14.45 4.82
N THR A 98 -0.33 -14.31 3.57
CA THR A 98 -1.51 -14.98 3.01
C THR A 98 -1.11 -16.01 1.97
N ASP A 99 -1.94 -17.05 1.83
CA ASP A 99 -1.77 -18.10 0.84
C ASP A 99 -2.33 -17.68 -0.54
N ALA A 100 -2.12 -18.51 -1.57
CA ALA A 100 -2.59 -18.23 -2.92
C ALA A 100 -4.12 -18.21 -2.98
N GLY A 101 -4.70 -17.27 -3.75
CA GLY A 101 -6.16 -17.15 -3.88
C GLY A 101 -6.86 -16.45 -2.72
N VAL A 102 -6.14 -15.97 -1.69
CA VAL A 102 -6.75 -15.26 -0.55
C VAL A 102 -6.95 -13.78 -0.87
N HIS A 103 -8.17 -13.27 -0.68
CA HIS A 103 -8.45 -11.83 -0.79
C HIS A 103 -8.27 -11.14 0.56
N ALA A 104 -7.84 -9.89 0.55
CA ALA A 104 -7.78 -9.07 1.76
C ALA A 104 -8.30 -7.66 1.49
N ASP A 105 -8.99 -7.09 2.47
CA ASP A 105 -9.53 -5.72 2.40
C ASP A 105 -8.69 -4.72 3.20
N GLY A 106 -7.91 -5.18 4.18
CA GLY A 106 -7.11 -4.31 5.05
C GLY A 106 -5.83 -4.98 5.53
N GLN A 107 -5.07 -5.53 4.58
CA GLN A 107 -3.78 -6.12 4.89
C GLN A 107 -2.79 -5.02 5.22
N VAL A 108 -2.18 -5.09 6.40
CA VAL A 108 -1.25 -4.07 6.86
C VAL A 108 0.18 -4.46 6.51
N CYS A 109 0.88 -3.57 5.82
CA CYS A 109 2.32 -3.67 5.57
C CYS A 109 3.01 -2.34 5.91
N HIS A 110 4.34 -2.38 5.97
CA HIS A 110 5.15 -1.18 6.06
C HIS A 110 6.38 -1.28 5.16
N ALA A 111 6.83 -0.11 4.69
CA ALA A 111 8.07 0.08 3.94
C ALA A 111 8.92 1.15 4.63
N ASP A 112 10.23 1.04 4.44
CA ASP A 112 11.18 2.11 4.76
C ASP A 112 11.50 2.83 3.45
N ILE A 113 11.16 4.11 3.35
CA ILE A 113 11.33 4.92 2.13
C ILE A 113 12.33 6.04 2.42
N PRO A 114 13.36 6.27 1.59
CA PRO A 114 14.25 7.40 1.80
C PRO A 114 13.50 8.73 1.63
N ALA A 115 13.68 9.66 2.57
CA ALA A 115 12.98 10.94 2.64
C ALA A 115 13.31 11.88 1.46
N GLU A 116 14.38 11.60 0.72
CA GLU A 116 14.85 12.38 -0.43
C GLU A 116 14.35 11.90 -1.80
N ALA A 117 13.45 10.90 -1.84
CA ALA A 117 12.94 10.26 -3.08
C ALA A 117 11.92 11.08 -3.89
#